data_AF-A0A522XU42-F1
#
_entry.id   AF-A0A522XU42-F1
#
_cell.length_a   1.000
_cell.length_b   1.000
_cell.length_c   1.000
_cell.angle_alpha   90.00
_cell.angle_beta   90.00
_cell.angle_gamma   90.00
#
_symmetry.space_group_name_H-M   'P 1'
#
loop_
_entity.id
_entity.type
_entity.pdbx_description
1 polymer ?
#
loop_
_entity_poly.entity_id
_entity_poly.type
_entity_poly.pdbx_seq_one_letter_code
_entity_poly.pdbx_strand_id
1 'polypeptide(L)'
;MISMGETEPHIETAKQADQPYVFYVRNEPIMQAAFDVFMMINKHGRGLLKAKGNTIPSAVAIANIIVEKMLHNAVTIEHITLDSENTDAFGKRMLSTIEISIIKN
;
A
#
# COMPACT_ATOMS: atom_id res chain seq x y z
N MET A 1 42.36 -33.76 -21.66
CA MET A 1 41.06 -33.82 -22.38
C MET A 1 40.05 -34.31 -21.36
N ILE A 2 39.04 -33.59 -20.88
CA ILE A 2 38.37 -32.35 -21.29
C ILE A 2 38.00 -31.61 -19.98
N SER A 3 38.20 -30.30 -19.96
CA SER A 3 37.74 -29.35 -18.96
C SER A 3 36.27 -29.02 -19.21
N MET A 4 35.45 -28.86 -18.16
CA MET A 4 34.17 -28.13 -18.09
C MET A 4 33.57 -28.52 -16.72
N GLY A 5 33.64 -27.72 -15.66
CA GLY A 5 33.17 -26.34 -15.55
C GLY A 5 31.91 -26.39 -14.69
N GLU A 6 32.05 -26.22 -13.38
CA GLU A 6 30.92 -26.09 -12.44
C GLU A 6 30.08 -24.89 -12.87
N THR A 7 28.86 -25.13 -13.34
CA THR A 7 27.88 -24.07 -13.50
C THR A 7 27.26 -23.79 -12.14
N GLU A 8 27.81 -22.80 -11.46
CA GLU A 8 27.15 -22.10 -10.37
C GLU A 8 25.73 -21.71 -10.81
N PRO A 9 24.69 -21.94 -9.99
CA PRO A 9 23.41 -21.33 -10.28
C PRO A 9 23.56 -19.83 -10.05
N HIS A 10 23.68 -19.07 -11.15
CA HIS A 10 23.39 -17.66 -11.17
C HIS A 10 21.94 -17.49 -10.69
N ILE A 11 21.77 -17.22 -9.40
CA ILE A 11 20.56 -16.62 -8.90
C ILE A 11 20.57 -15.21 -9.47
N GLU A 12 19.89 -15.04 -10.60
CA GLU A 12 19.42 -13.72 -11.03
C GLU A 12 18.61 -13.16 -9.85
N THR A 13 19.24 -12.28 -9.08
CA THR A 13 18.53 -11.41 -8.15
C THR A 13 17.63 -10.57 -9.02
N ALA A 14 16.41 -11.05 -9.25
CA ALA A 14 15.33 -10.23 -9.75
C ALA A 14 15.34 -8.98 -8.88
N LYS A 15 15.73 -7.84 -9.47
CA LYS A 15 15.46 -6.53 -8.88
C LYS A 15 13.97 -6.58 -8.55
N GLN A 16 13.66 -6.73 -7.27
CA GLN A 16 12.30 -6.76 -6.79
C GLN A 16 11.75 -5.38 -7.11
N ALA A 17 11.08 -5.30 -8.27
CA ALA A 17 10.51 -4.07 -8.75
C ALA A 17 9.63 -3.55 -7.62
N ASP A 18 9.84 -2.27 -7.35
CA ASP A 18 9.26 -1.46 -6.32
C ASP A 18 7.71 -1.52 -6.39
N GLN A 19 7.08 -2.63 -5.95
CA GLN A 19 5.62 -2.77 -5.80
C GLN A 19 5.18 -2.35 -4.40
N PRO A 20 4.38 -1.28 -4.24
CA PRO A 20 4.04 -0.76 -2.93
C PRO A 20 3.25 -1.80 -2.14
N TYR A 21 3.54 -1.93 -0.84
CA TYR A 21 2.76 -2.80 0.03
C TYR A 21 1.35 -2.23 0.19
N VAL A 22 0.35 -3.02 -0.18
CA VAL A 22 -1.05 -2.60 -0.22
C VAL A 22 -1.74 -2.95 1.09
N PHE A 23 -2.37 -1.96 1.72
CA PHE A 23 -3.23 -2.12 2.87
C PHE A 23 -4.69 -1.84 2.47
N TYR A 24 -5.57 -2.83 2.58
CA TYR A 24 -6.99 -2.69 2.26
C TYR A 24 -7.77 -2.28 3.51
N VAL A 25 -8.29 -1.06 3.52
CA VAL A 25 -9.01 -0.50 4.67
C VAL A 25 -10.39 -1.13 4.80
N ARG A 26 -10.64 -1.68 5.99
CA ARG A 26 -11.90 -2.34 6.36
C ARG A 26 -12.57 -1.59 7.52
N ASN A 27 -13.55 -2.24 8.16
CA ASN A 27 -14.30 -1.69 9.31
C ASN A 27 -13.64 -2.02 10.67
N GLU A 28 -12.32 -2.21 10.70
CA GLU A 28 -11.60 -2.45 11.95
C GLU A 28 -11.38 -1.14 12.73
N PRO A 29 -11.11 -1.19 14.04
CA PRO A 29 -10.84 0.00 14.83
C PRO A 29 -9.71 0.82 14.23
N ILE A 30 -9.93 2.12 14.08
CA ILE A 30 -9.03 2.97 13.29
C ILE A 30 -7.59 3.00 13.81
N MET A 31 -7.43 2.94 15.13
CA MET A 31 -6.10 2.94 15.75
C MET A 31 -5.34 1.63 15.53
N GLN A 32 -6.07 0.51 15.41
CA GLN A 32 -5.46 -0.78 15.06
C GLN A 32 -4.98 -0.76 13.61
N ALA A 33 -5.84 -0.34 12.67
CA ALA A 33 -5.46 -0.20 11.27
C ALA A 33 -4.28 0.77 11.09
N ALA A 34 -4.27 1.90 11.81
CA ALA A 34 -3.15 2.83 11.79
C ALA A 34 -1.85 2.21 12.30
N PHE A 35 -1.90 1.40 13.36
CA PHE A 35 -0.71 0.69 13.84
C PHE A 35 -0.19 -0.34 12.83
N ASP A 36 -1.08 -1.07 12.15
CA ASP A 36 -0.70 -2.02 11.11
C ASP A 36 -0.05 -1.33 9.91
N VAL A 37 -0.60 -0.20 9.46
CA VAL A 37 -0.02 0.65 8.41
C VAL A 37 1.33 1.23 8.85
N PHE A 38 1.48 1.64 10.11
CA PHE A 38 2.75 2.09 10.68
C PHE A 38 3.83 1.00 10.58
N MET A 39 3.51 -0.24 10.97
CA MET A 39 4.44 -1.36 10.88
C MET A 39 4.83 -1.65 9.43
N MET A 40 3.87 -1.61 8.52
CA MET A 40 4.08 -1.80 7.09
C MET A 40 5.04 -0.74 6.51
N ILE A 41 4.78 0.55 6.75
CA ILE A 41 5.62 1.63 6.22
C ILE A 41 7.02 1.60 6.84
N ASN A 42 7.15 1.32 8.14
CA ASN A 42 8.47 1.20 8.76
C ASN A 42 9.31 0.05 8.18
N LYS A 43 8.67 -1.07 7.84
CA LYS A 43 9.35 -2.23 7.26
C LYS A 43 9.72 -2.02 5.80
N HIS A 44 8.88 -1.32 5.04
CA HIS A 44 8.97 -1.29 3.57
C HIS A 44 9.30 0.08 2.98
N GLY A 45 9.35 1.14 3.79
CA GLY A 45 9.63 2.51 3.35
C GLY A 45 8.47 3.19 2.61
N ARG A 46 7.37 2.47 2.34
CA ARG A 46 6.18 3.01 1.68
C ARG A 46 4.96 2.11 1.91
N GLY A 47 3.79 2.66 1.63
CA GLY A 47 2.51 1.98 1.77
C GLY A 47 1.45 2.56 0.84
N LEU A 48 0.55 1.70 0.34
CA LEU A 48 -0.59 2.09 -0.47
C LEU A 48 -1.88 1.70 0.24
N LEU A 49 -2.64 2.67 0.73
CA LEU A 49 -3.92 2.43 1.38
C LEU A 49 -5.01 2.41 0.30
N LYS A 50 -5.79 1.33 0.22
CA LYS A 50 -6.92 1.21 -0.69
C LYS A 50 -8.23 1.07 0.08
N ALA A 51 -9.22 1.87 -0.29
CA ALA A 51 -10.54 1.84 0.34
C ALA A 51 -11.66 2.10 -0.65
N LYS A 52 -12.88 1.70 -0.28
CA LYS A 52 -14.03 1.76 -1.17
C LYS A 52 -15.31 2.13 -0.42
N GLY A 53 -16.16 2.92 -1.06
CA GLY A 53 -17.43 3.37 -0.49
C GLY A 53 -17.28 3.89 0.93
N ASN A 54 -17.97 3.26 1.89
CA ASN A 54 -18.05 3.73 3.27
C ASN A 54 -16.73 3.62 4.05
N THR A 55 -15.71 2.90 3.55
CA THR A 55 -14.40 2.83 4.21
C THR A 55 -13.44 3.94 3.78
N ILE A 56 -13.82 4.78 2.80
CA ILE A 56 -12.99 5.92 2.33
C ILE A 56 -12.65 6.89 3.47
N PRO A 57 -13.60 7.35 4.33
CA PRO A 57 -13.26 8.24 5.43
C PRO A 57 -12.25 7.62 6.41
N SER A 58 -12.34 6.31 6.64
CA SER A 58 -11.38 5.59 7.48
C SER A 58 -9.98 5.60 6.89
N ALA A 59 -9.85 5.43 5.57
CA ALA A 59 -8.55 5.49 4.89
C ALA A 59 -7.88 6.86 5.02
N VAL A 60 -8.66 7.92 4.84
CA VAL A 60 -8.18 9.30 5.02
C VAL A 60 -7.75 9.54 6.46
N ALA A 61 -8.54 9.09 7.42
CA ALA A 61 -8.21 9.27 8.82
C ALA A 61 -6.98 8.44 9.25
N ILE A 62 -6.80 7.23 8.74
CA ILE A 62 -5.57 6.43 8.95
C ILE A 62 -4.36 7.17 8.36
N ALA A 63 -4.44 7.63 7.10
CA ALA A 63 -3.35 8.38 6.48
C ALA A 63 -2.96 9.62 7.29
N ASN A 64 -3.95 10.38 7.77
CA ASN A 64 -3.72 11.54 8.62
C ASN A 64 -3.08 11.15 9.97
N ILE A 65 -3.54 10.07 10.62
CA ILE A 65 -2.92 9.59 11.87
C ILE A 65 -1.45 9.23 11.63
N ILE A 66 -1.15 8.56 10.52
CA ILE A 66 0.23 8.18 10.17
C ILE A 66 1.11 9.42 9.98
N VAL A 67 0.70 10.33 9.10
CA VAL A 67 1.52 11.48 8.68
C VAL A 67 1.60 12.54 9.78
N GLU A 68 0.50 12.82 10.49
CA GLU A 68 0.43 13.90 11.47
C GLU A 68 0.83 13.45 12.88
N LYS A 69 0.66 12.17 13.24
CA LYS A 69 0.80 11.70 14.63
C LYS A 69 1.86 10.63 14.83
N MET A 70 1.90 9.58 14.01
CA MET A 70 2.76 8.41 14.28
C MET A 70 4.16 8.50 13.67
N LEU A 71 4.27 9.00 12.44
CA LEU A 71 5.51 9.09 11.65
C LEU A 71 5.79 10.54 11.22
N HIS A 72 5.41 11.50 12.06
CA HIS A 72 5.53 12.93 11.82
C HIS A 72 6.90 13.31 11.22
N ASN A 73 6.90 14.05 10.12
CA ASN A 73 8.08 14.46 9.33
C ASN A 73 8.95 13.32 8.76
N ALA A 74 8.69 12.06 9.09
CA ALA A 74 9.41 10.90 8.57
C ALA A 74 8.75 10.31 7.31
N VAL A 75 7.49 10.67 7.03
CA VAL A 75 6.74 10.23 5.86
C VAL A 75 5.94 11.38 5.26
N THR A 76 5.59 11.25 3.98
CA THR A 76 4.72 12.17 3.25
C THR A 76 3.69 11.41 2.42
N ILE A 77 2.55 12.06 2.14
CA ILE A 77 1.62 11.57 1.12
C ILE A 77 2.19 11.94 -0.24
N GLU A 78 2.48 10.94 -1.05
CA GLU A 78 3.04 11.13 -2.39
C GLU A 78 1.92 11.53 -3.37
N HIS A 79 0.84 10.75 -3.41
CA HIS A 79 -0.32 11.03 -4.24
C HIS A 79 -1.59 10.39 -3.68
N ILE A 80 -2.74 10.92 -4.11
CA ILE A 80 -4.06 10.38 -3.82
C ILE A 80 -4.80 10.21 -5.14
N THR A 81 -5.34 9.03 -5.39
CA THR A 81 -6.14 8.72 -6.57
C THR A 81 -7.56 8.40 -6.14
N LEU A 82 -8.54 9.05 -6.77
CA LEU A 82 -9.96 8.78 -6.58
C LEU A 82 -10.52 8.23 -7.88
N ASP A 83 -11.27 7.15 -7.80
CA ASP A 83 -11.90 6.52 -8.95
C ASP A 83 -13.23 5.85 -8.55
N SER A 84 -13.78 5.01 -9.40
CA SER A 84 -14.94 4.17 -9.12
C SER A 84 -14.82 2.81 -9.80
N GLU A 85 -15.35 1.78 -9.17
CA GLU A 85 -15.43 0.44 -9.74
C GLU A 85 -16.88 0.00 -9.93
N ASN A 86 -17.13 -0.79 -10.98
CA ASN A 86 -18.41 -1.43 -11.21
C ASN A 86 -18.53 -2.65 -10.30
N THR A 87 -19.49 -2.62 -9.38
CA THR A 87 -19.68 -3.69 -8.38
C THR A 87 -20.69 -4.76 -8.78
N ASP A 88 -21.35 -4.59 -9.92
CA ASP A 88 -22.34 -5.53 -10.44
C ASP A 88 -22.05 -5.94 -11.89
N ALA A 89 -22.45 -7.17 -12.24
CA ALA A 89 -22.30 -7.74 -13.58
C ALA A 89 -23.07 -6.95 -14.66
N PHE A 90 -23.99 -6.06 -14.26
CA PHE A 90 -24.84 -5.25 -15.13
C PHE A 90 -24.54 -3.74 -15.06
N GLY A 91 -23.47 -3.31 -14.37
CA GLY A 91 -22.99 -1.92 -14.37
C GLY A 91 -23.92 -0.88 -13.75
N LYS A 92 -24.91 -1.26 -12.93
CA LYS A 92 -25.85 -0.32 -12.30
C LYS A 92 -25.33 0.27 -10.99
N ARG A 93 -24.25 -0.26 -10.41
CA ARG A 93 -23.71 0.27 -9.13
C ARG A 93 -22.22 0.56 -9.23
N MET A 94 -21.92 1.86 -9.42
CA MET A 94 -20.58 2.40 -9.27
C MET A 94 -20.27 2.58 -7.78
N LEU A 95 -19.14 2.05 -7.33
CA LEU A 95 -18.63 2.22 -5.98
C LEU A 95 -17.35 3.04 -6.04
N SER A 96 -17.34 4.20 -5.38
CA SER A 96 -16.14 5.03 -5.32
C SER A 96 -15.00 4.29 -4.65
N THR A 97 -13.78 4.48 -5.15
CA THR A 97 -12.55 3.93 -4.62
C THR A 97 -11.55 5.05 -4.37
N ILE A 98 -10.67 4.86 -3.39
CA ILE A 98 -9.55 5.75 -3.13
C ILE A 98 -8.27 4.94 -2.95
N GLU A 99 -7.17 5.47 -3.45
CA GLU A 99 -5.82 4.99 -3.21
C GLU A 99 -4.98 6.15 -2.64
N ILE A 100 -4.28 5.91 -1.53
CA ILE A 100 -3.41 6.90 -0.88
C ILE A 100 -2.00 6.31 -0.79
N SER A 101 -1.05 6.88 -1.53
CA SER A 101 0.36 6.50 -1.47
C SER A 101 1.08 7.31 -0.39
N ILE A 102 1.72 6.61 0.54
CA ILE A 102 2.53 7.19 1.61
C ILE A 102 3.96 6.68 1.47
N ILE A 103 4.93 7.58 1.43
CA ILE A 103 6.35 7.25 1.29
C ILE A 103 7.15 7.80 2.46
N LYS A 104 8.19 7.08 2.87
CA LYS A 104 9.16 7.53 3.85
C LYS A 104 10.12 8.53 3.19
N ASN A 105 10.38 9.63 3.89
CA ASN A 105 11.29 10.69 3.45
C ASN A 105 12.75 10.24 3.46
#